data_AF-A0A2K2F4F4-F1
#
_entry.id   AF-A0A2K2F4F4-F1
#
_cell.length_a   1.000
_cell.length_b   1.000
_cell.length_c   1.000
_cell.angle_alpha   90.00
_cell.angle_beta   90.00
_cell.angle_gamma   90.00
#
_symmetry.space_group_name_H-M   'P 1'
#
loop_
_entity.id
_entity.type
_entity.pdbx_description
1 polymer ?
#
loop_
_entity_poly.entity_id
_entity_poly.type
_entity_poly.pdbx_seq_one_letter_code
_entity_poly.pdbx_strand_id
1 'polypeptide(L)'
;MNVPIVDNAKVMAKGQITLPKDIRSKLRLSTGDRVTLICEEDRVILMNSAVYAMKMLQKEMEGEAEKAGIRNDDDVMDLVKDVRAEIEGL
;
A
#
# COMPACT_ATOMS: atom_id res chain seq x y z
N MET A 1 5.31 20.12 12.93
CA MET A 1 4.06 19.38 13.15
C MET A 1 3.19 19.52 11.91
N ASN A 2 2.70 18.42 11.34
CA ASN A 2 1.84 18.48 10.16
C ASN A 2 0.39 18.67 10.65
N VAL A 3 -0.16 19.87 10.50
CA VAL A 3 -1.52 20.18 10.92
C VAL A 3 -2.50 19.38 10.04
N PRO A 4 -3.53 18.74 10.63
CA PRO A 4 -4.57 18.07 9.85
C PRO A 4 -5.33 19.11 9.01
N ILE A 5 -5.56 18.80 7.74
CA ILE A 5 -6.46 19.60 6.89
C ILE A 5 -7.86 19.04 7.13
N VAL A 6 -8.77 19.91 7.59
CA VAL A 6 -10.17 19.56 7.82
C VAL A 6 -11.00 20.38 6.84
N ASP A 7 -11.78 19.71 6.01
CA ASP A 7 -12.63 20.35 5.01
C ASP A 7 -13.94 19.57 4.89
N ASN A 8 -15.01 20.27 4.54
CA ASN A 8 -16.34 19.69 4.38
C ASN A 8 -16.62 19.47 2.89
N ALA A 9 -17.03 18.25 2.53
CA ALA A 9 -17.41 17.93 1.16
C ALA A 9 -18.90 17.62 1.08
N LYS A 10 -19.54 18.08 0.00
CA LYS A 10 -20.94 17.75 -0.31
C LYS A 10 -20.99 16.53 -1.22
N VAL A 11 -21.92 15.63 -0.92
CA VAL A 11 -22.31 14.54 -1.83
C VAL A 11 -23.11 15.15 -2.99
N MET A 12 -22.63 14.94 -4.21
CA MET A 12 -23.24 15.44 -5.43
C MET A 12 -24.41 14.54 -5.85
N ALA A 13 -25.25 15.01 -6.78
CA ALA A 13 -26.47 14.30 -7.21
C ALA A 13 -26.23 12.87 -7.72
N LYS A 14 -25.03 12.54 -8.17
CA LYS A 14 -24.62 11.20 -8.63
C LYS A 14 -23.93 10.35 -7.56
N GLY A 15 -24.03 10.72 -6.28
CA GLY A 15 -23.35 10.03 -5.18
C GLY A 15 -21.83 10.28 -5.12
N GLN A 16 -21.31 11.21 -5.92
CA GLN A 16 -19.89 11.54 -5.95
C GLN A 16 -19.54 12.51 -4.82
N ILE A 17 -18.39 12.32 -4.17
CA ILE A 17 -17.80 13.28 -3.24
C ILE A 17 -16.61 13.93 -3.94
N THR A 18 -16.62 15.26 -4.06
CA THR A 18 -15.49 16.00 -4.64
C THR A 18 -14.40 16.17 -3.59
N LEU A 19 -13.18 15.75 -3.92
CA LEU A 19 -12.02 15.96 -3.07
C LEU A 19 -11.40 17.36 -3.31
N PRO A 20 -11.30 18.22 -2.29
CA PRO A 20 -10.66 19.54 -2.40
C PRO A 20 -9.23 19.45 -2.93
N LYS A 21 -8.80 20.50 -3.64
CA LYS A 21 -7.48 20.56 -4.31
C LYS A 21 -6.34 20.27 -3.34
N ASP A 22 -6.37 20.84 -2.15
CA ASP A 22 -5.28 20.73 -1.18
C ASP A 22 -5.15 19.32 -0.61
N ILE A 23 -6.28 18.66 -0.33
CA ILE A 23 -6.30 17.26 0.10
C ILE A 23 -5.79 16.35 -1.02
N ARG A 24 -6.25 16.59 -2.26
CA ARG A 24 -5.79 15.83 -3.44
C ARG A 24 -4.27 15.94 -3.63
N SER A 25 -3.71 17.14 -3.49
CA SER A 25 -2.26 17.36 -3.57
C SER A 25 -1.50 16.68 -2.45
N LYS A 26 -2.02 16.70 -1.20
CA LYS A 26 -1.39 16.02 -0.06
C LYS A 26 -1.35 14.50 -0.22
N LEU A 27 -2.38 13.93 -0.86
CA LEU A 27 -2.45 12.51 -1.20
C LEU A 27 -1.75 12.15 -2.52
N ARG A 28 -1.17 13.14 -3.22
CA ARG A 28 -0.50 13.00 -4.52
C ARG A 28 -1.39 12.31 -5.57
N LEU A 29 -2.65 12.71 -5.61
CA LEU A 29 -3.63 12.19 -6.55
C LEU A 29 -3.80 13.10 -7.76
N SER A 30 -3.97 12.50 -8.92
CA SER A 30 -4.23 13.13 -10.22
C SER A 30 -5.49 12.54 -10.87
N THR A 31 -5.98 13.19 -11.92
CA THR A 31 -7.11 12.65 -12.69
C THR A 31 -6.76 11.27 -13.24
N GLY A 32 -7.61 10.28 -12.95
CA GLY A 32 -7.41 8.89 -13.38
C GLY A 32 -6.72 7.99 -12.34
N ASP A 33 -6.18 8.57 -11.26
CA ASP A 33 -5.58 7.78 -10.19
C ASP A 33 -6.63 6.96 -9.44
N ARG A 34 -6.22 5.76 -9.03
CA ARG A 34 -7.02 4.87 -8.18
C ARG A 34 -6.76 5.16 -6.71
N VAL A 35 -7.83 5.11 -5.93
CA VAL A 35 -7.80 5.27 -4.47
C VAL A 35 -8.43 4.06 -3.81
N THR A 36 -7.90 3.69 -2.66
CA THR A 36 -8.47 2.66 -1.80
C THR A 36 -9.28 3.34 -0.71
N LEU A 37 -10.52 2.89 -0.53
CA LEU A 37 -11.43 3.34 0.52
C LEU A 37 -11.55 2.22 1.55
N ILE A 38 -11.22 2.51 2.79
CA ILE A 38 -11.35 1.59 3.91
C ILE A 38 -12.42 2.16 4.83
N CYS A 39 -13.51 1.43 4.99
CA CYS A 39 -14.61 1.83 5.88
C CYS A 39 -14.43 1.18 7.24
N GLU A 40 -14.38 2.00 8.29
CA GLU A 40 -14.31 1.56 9.67
C GLU A 40 -15.43 2.29 10.43
N GLU A 41 -16.44 1.56 10.89
CA GLU A 41 -17.58 2.10 11.64
C GLU A 41 -18.23 3.33 10.95
N ASP A 42 -17.95 4.53 11.45
CA ASP A 42 -18.49 5.82 11.00
C ASP A 42 -17.51 6.66 10.17
N ARG A 43 -16.31 6.15 9.89
CA ARG A 43 -15.26 6.85 9.13
C ARG A 43 -14.82 6.08 7.89
N VAL A 44 -14.34 6.85 6.92
CA VAL A 44 -13.70 6.31 5.71
C VAL A 44 -12.27 6.84 5.65
N ILE A 45 -11.31 5.92 5.53
CA ILE A 45 -9.91 6.23 5.29
C ILE A 45 -9.66 6.11 3.78
N LEU A 46 -9.19 7.21 3.18
CA LEU A 46 -8.84 7.26 1.76
C LEU A 46 -7.33 7.26 1.61
N MET A 47 -6.82 6.33 0.80
CA MET A 47 -5.38 6.18 0.53
C MET A 47 -5.11 6.03 -0.97
N ASN A 48 -3.93 6.45 -1.41
CA ASN A 48 -3.43 6.07 -2.74
C ASN A 48 -3.31 4.54 -2.83
N SER A 49 -3.87 3.93 -3.88
CA SER A 49 -3.96 2.47 -3.97
C SER A 49 -2.60 1.79 -4.09
N ALA A 50 -1.65 2.38 -4.84
CA ALA A 50 -0.31 1.81 -4.98
C ALA A 50 0.44 1.83 -3.63
N VAL A 51 0.35 2.95 -2.91
CA VAL A 51 0.94 3.07 -1.57
C VAL A 51 0.31 2.06 -0.60
N TYR A 52 -1.00 1.89 -0.65
CA TYR A 52 -1.68 0.91 0.20
C TYR A 52 -1.24 -0.53 -0.12
N ALA A 53 -1.19 -0.89 -1.41
CA ALA A 53 -0.73 -2.22 -1.83
C ALA A 53 0.70 -2.51 -1.34
N MET A 54 1.61 -1.55 -1.50
CA MET A 54 2.98 -1.68 -1.01
C MET A 54 3.05 -1.83 0.52
N LYS A 55 2.20 -1.12 1.27
CA LYS A 55 2.12 -1.28 2.72
C LYS A 55 1.61 -2.65 3.13
N MET A 56 0.59 -3.19 2.44
CA MET A 56 0.08 -4.53 2.72
C MET A 56 1.14 -5.59 2.41
N LEU A 57 1.82 -5.46 1.27
CA LEU A 57 2.94 -6.33 0.91
C LEU A 57 4.05 -6.29 1.96
N GLN A 58 4.48 -5.09 2.39
CA GLN A 58 5.49 -4.95 3.45
C GLN A 58 5.06 -5.60 4.76
N LYS A 59 3.78 -5.44 5.14
CA LYS A 59 3.21 -6.04 6.34
C LYS A 59 3.19 -7.57 6.24
N GLU A 60 2.86 -8.12 5.09
CA GLU A 60 2.85 -9.58 4.85
C GLU A 60 4.27 -10.16 4.82
N MET A 61 5.26 -9.38 4.39
CA MET A 61 6.66 -9.76 4.40
C MET A 61 7.34 -9.65 5.77
N GLU A 62 6.67 -9.01 6.75
CA GLU A 62 7.21 -8.83 8.09
C GLU A 62 7.41 -10.19 8.78
N GLY A 63 8.64 -10.48 9.19
CA GLY A 63 9.01 -11.74 9.83
C GLY A 63 9.21 -12.93 8.87
N GLU A 64 8.96 -12.78 7.57
CA GLU A 64 9.13 -13.87 6.61
C GLU A 64 10.61 -14.25 6.42
N ALA A 65 11.53 -13.29 6.51
CA ALA A 65 12.97 -13.57 6.47
C ALA A 65 13.42 -14.45 7.65
N GLU A 66 12.95 -14.16 8.87
CA GLU A 66 13.26 -14.97 10.04
C GLU A 66 12.65 -16.38 9.96
N LYS A 67 11.40 -16.51 9.46
CA LYS A 67 10.76 -17.81 9.21
C LYS A 67 11.51 -18.62 8.17
N ALA A 68 12.02 -17.98 7.12
CA ALA A 68 12.82 -18.60 6.08
C ALA A 68 14.29 -18.85 6.51
N GLY A 69 14.68 -18.43 7.73
CA GLY A 69 16.03 -18.59 8.24
C GLY A 69 17.06 -17.66 7.62
N ILE A 70 16.63 -16.66 6.85
CA ILE A 70 17.46 -15.71 6.12
C ILE A 70 17.88 -14.58 7.07
N ARG A 71 19.16 -14.49 7.39
CA ARG A 71 19.73 -13.50 8.33
C ARG A 71 20.80 -12.64 7.70
N ASN A 72 21.40 -13.07 6.60
CA ASN A 72 22.48 -12.37 5.90
C ASN A 72 22.45 -12.64 4.39
N ASP A 73 23.35 -12.00 3.66
CA ASP A 73 23.45 -12.10 2.20
C ASP A 73 23.86 -13.50 1.72
N ASP A 74 24.64 -14.26 2.50
CA ASP A 74 25.02 -15.63 2.17
C ASP A 74 23.79 -16.56 2.19
N ASP A 75 22.91 -16.41 3.19
CA ASP A 75 21.65 -17.17 3.29
C ASP A 75 20.73 -16.90 2.08
N VAL A 76 20.72 -15.66 1.57
CA VAL A 76 19.98 -15.28 0.35
C VAL A 76 20.58 -15.97 -0.88
N MET A 77 21.91 -15.98 -0.98
CA MET A 77 22.61 -16.59 -2.12
C MET A 77 22.40 -18.10 -2.17
N ASP A 78 22.35 -18.76 -1.01
CA ASP A 78 22.08 -20.19 -0.94
C ASP A 78 20.62 -20.50 -1.29
N LEU A 79 19.65 -19.72 -0.79
CA LEU A 79 18.25 -19.84 -1.21
C LEU A 79 18.07 -19.70 -2.72
N VAL A 80 18.75 -18.73 -3.34
CA VAL A 80 18.66 -18.51 -4.80
C VAL A 80 19.26 -19.69 -5.58
N LYS A 81 20.35 -20.30 -5.09
CA LYS A 81 20.94 -21.49 -5.71
C LYS A 81 19.96 -22.67 -5.63
N ASP A 82 19.35 -22.90 -4.47
CA ASP A 82 18.42 -24.00 -4.26
C ASP A 82 17.20 -23.88 -5.18
N VAL A 83 16.59 -22.69 -5.25
CA VAL A 83 15.45 -22.42 -6.15
C VAL A 83 15.82 -22.63 -7.63
N ARG A 84 17.02 -22.23 -8.04
CA ARG A 84 17.48 -22.45 -9.43
C ARG A 84 17.69 -23.93 -9.73
N ALA A 85 18.28 -24.67 -8.80
CA ALA A 85 18.46 -26.11 -8.95
C ALA A 85 17.12 -26.86 -9.03
N GLU A 86 16.11 -26.44 -8.26
CA GLU A 86 14.75 -27.00 -8.36
C GLU A 86 14.07 -26.72 -9.71
N ILE A 87 14.26 -25.51 -10.28
CA ILE A 87 13.69 -25.13 -11.57
C ILE A 87 14.40 -25.84 -12.73
N GLU A 88 15.72 -26.00 -12.67
CA GLU A 88 16.53 -26.68 -13.70
C GLU A 88 16.47 -28.21 -13.59
N GLY A 89 16.03 -28.75 -12.46
CA GLY A 89 15.82 -30.18 -12.21
C GLY A 89 14.45 -30.73 -12.63
N LEU A 90 13.58 -29.89 -13.20
CA LEU A 90 12.30 -30.24 -13.84
C LEU A 90 12.44 -30.30 -15.36
#